data_AF-A0A0L0LMQ6-F1
#
_entry.id   AF-A0A0L0LMQ6-F1
#
_cell.length_a   1.000
_cell.length_b   1.000
_cell.length_c   1.000
_cell.angle_alpha   90.00
_cell.angle_beta   90.00
_cell.angle_gamma   90.00
#
_symmetry.space_group_name_H-M   'P 1'
#
loop_
_entity.id
_entity.type
_entity.pdbx_description
1 polymer ?
#
loop_
_entity_poly.entity_id
_entity_poly.type
_entity_poly.pdbx_seq_one_letter_code
_entity_poly.pdbx_strand_id
1 'polypeptide(L)'
;MKKILVGILLLAVILVAAFYAFNSYIYNEKQAPVAKEYTDAAYRIDGVSVQLTDGFAEVEAAPGSASKITTRYFGNEYRTDVNEDGREDVVFLLTQETGGSGVFFYVVAALNTERGYIGSDGYLLGDRIAPQPIGMSPNPRHKNVIVANYADRAAGEPMTTQPSIGKSVYLKLDPASMQWGIVEPDFEGESR
;
A
#
# COMPACT_ATOMS: atom_id res chain seq x y z
N MET A 1 25.11 -27.69 -44.81
CA MET A 1 23.88 -27.79 -44.00
C MET A 1 24.13 -27.56 -42.50
N LYS A 2 24.99 -28.35 -41.82
CA LYS A 2 25.26 -28.20 -40.37
C LYS A 2 25.74 -26.80 -39.92
N LYS A 3 26.62 -26.15 -40.69
CA LYS A 3 27.12 -24.79 -40.40
C LYS A 3 26.06 -23.69 -40.53
N ILE A 4 25.13 -23.86 -41.49
CA ILE A 4 23.99 -22.94 -41.70
C ILE A 4 23.00 -23.08 -40.54
N LEU A 5 22.74 -24.32 -40.10
CA LEU A 5 21.87 -24.59 -38.95
C LEU A 5 22.42 -23.99 -37.64
N VAL A 6 23.74 -24.10 -37.42
CA VAL A 6 24.41 -23.48 -36.25
C VAL A 6 24.33 -21.95 -36.30
N GLY A 7 24.50 -21.35 -37.49
CA GLY A 7 24.36 -19.90 -37.66
C GLY A 7 22.95 -19.39 -37.35
N ILE A 8 21.92 -20.12 -37.81
CA ILE A 8 20.51 -19.79 -37.53
C ILE A 8 20.21 -19.90 -36.03
N LEU A 9 20.73 -20.94 -35.38
CA LEU A 9 20.48 -21.18 -33.95
C LEU A 9 21.17 -20.11 -33.08
N LEU A 10 22.37 -19.67 -33.43
CA LEU A 10 23.05 -18.55 -32.78
C LEU A 10 22.28 -17.23 -32.96
N LEU A 11 21.79 -16.96 -34.17
CA LEU A 11 20.98 -15.77 -34.44
C LEU A 11 19.69 -15.77 -33.59
N ALA A 12 19.02 -16.92 -33.48
CA ALA A 12 17.82 -17.07 -32.67
C ALA A 12 18.09 -16.80 -31.18
N VAL A 13 19.20 -17.32 -30.63
CA VAL A 13 19.58 -17.07 -29.23
C VAL A 13 19.86 -15.59 -28.98
N ILE A 14 20.55 -14.91 -29.90
CA ILE A 14 20.83 -13.48 -29.81
C ILE A 14 19.54 -12.67 -29.85
N LEU A 15 18.61 -13.01 -30.74
CA LEU A 15 17.31 -12.33 -30.84
C LEU A 15 16.45 -12.54 -29.59
N VAL A 16 16.45 -13.73 -29.00
CA VAL A 16 15.75 -14.00 -27.73
C VAL A 16 16.38 -13.19 -26.58
N ALA A 17 17.71 -13.19 -26.46
CA ALA A 17 18.40 -12.41 -25.44
C ALA A 17 18.14 -10.90 -25.60
N ALA A 18 18.18 -10.39 -26.84
CA ALA A 18 17.85 -9.00 -27.15
C ALA A 18 16.39 -8.68 -26.85
N PHE A 19 15.46 -9.59 -27.14
CA PHE A 19 14.04 -9.43 -26.80
C PHE A 19 13.85 -9.34 -25.28
N TYR A 20 14.47 -10.23 -24.49
CA TYR A 20 14.40 -10.15 -23.02
C TYR A 20 15.01 -8.86 -22.47
N ALA A 21 16.17 -8.45 -22.99
CA ALA A 21 16.84 -7.22 -22.56
C ALA A 21 16.01 -5.97 -22.92
N PHE A 22 15.47 -5.90 -24.13
CA PHE A 22 14.65 -4.78 -24.58
C PHE A 22 13.31 -4.71 -23.84
N ASN A 23 12.69 -5.87 -23.60
CA ASN A 23 11.47 -5.96 -22.81
C ASN A 23 11.73 -5.47 -21.38
N SER A 24 12.78 -5.96 -20.71
CA SER A 24 13.20 -5.51 -19.38
C SER A 24 13.48 -4.00 -19.32
N TYR A 25 14.12 -3.44 -20.35
CA TYR A 25 14.35 -2.00 -20.46
C TYR A 25 13.02 -1.21 -20.49
N ILE A 26 12.08 -1.60 -21.35
CA ILE A 26 10.76 -0.93 -21.44
C ILE A 26 9.94 -1.09 -20.16
N TYR A 27 10.02 -2.24 -19.48
CA TYR A 27 9.38 -2.44 -18.17
C TYR A 27 9.94 -1.48 -17.10
N ASN A 28 11.25 -1.23 -17.11
CA ASN A 28 11.89 -0.33 -16.16
C ASN A 28 11.65 1.16 -16.47
N GLU A 29 11.51 1.53 -17.74
CA GLU A 29 11.32 2.93 -18.16
C GLU A 29 9.88 3.42 -17.96
N LYS A 30 8.89 2.52 -17.96
CA LYS A 30 7.48 2.83 -17.73
C LYS A 30 7.06 2.89 -16.26
N GLN A 31 7.95 2.57 -15.33
CA GLN A 31 7.65 2.69 -13.90
C GLN A 31 7.70 4.16 -13.48
N ALA A 32 6.66 4.60 -12.76
CA ALA A 32 6.59 5.94 -12.18
C ALA A 32 7.85 6.23 -11.34
N PRO A 33 8.26 7.51 -11.20
CA PRO A 33 9.33 7.87 -10.29
C PRO A 33 9.03 7.32 -8.90
N VAL A 34 9.95 6.51 -8.39
CA VAL A 34 9.87 5.90 -7.06
C VAL A 34 10.52 6.82 -6.04
N ALA A 35 9.92 6.88 -4.85
CA ALA A 35 10.36 7.77 -3.80
C ALA A 35 11.57 7.18 -3.05
N LYS A 36 12.49 8.01 -2.57
CA LYS A 36 13.60 7.51 -1.75
C LYS A 36 13.16 7.18 -0.33
N GLU A 37 12.23 7.97 0.20
CA GLU A 37 11.61 7.77 1.50
C GLU A 37 10.13 7.39 1.29
N TYR A 38 9.59 6.53 2.16
CA TYR A 38 8.17 6.17 2.11
C TYR A 38 7.26 7.38 2.34
N THR A 39 7.70 8.36 3.13
CA THR A 39 6.96 9.62 3.34
C THR A 39 6.94 10.55 2.12
N ASP A 40 7.67 10.20 1.06
CA ASP A 40 7.69 10.91 -0.24
C ASP A 40 7.06 10.08 -1.36
N ALA A 41 6.40 8.96 -1.04
CA ALA A 41 5.77 8.11 -2.05
C ALA A 41 4.36 8.61 -2.42
N ALA A 42 3.90 8.15 -3.59
CA ALA A 42 2.51 8.28 -3.98
C ALA A 42 1.69 7.10 -3.45
N TYR A 43 0.55 7.41 -2.83
CA TYR A 43 -0.41 6.43 -2.30
C TYR A 43 -1.76 6.60 -2.98
N ARG A 44 -2.55 5.54 -3.08
CA ARG A 44 -3.90 5.64 -3.66
C ARG A 44 -4.97 5.71 -2.57
N ILE A 45 -5.44 6.90 -2.26
CA ILE A 45 -6.46 7.15 -1.24
C ILE A 45 -7.80 7.37 -1.95
N ASP A 46 -8.80 6.54 -1.62
CA ASP A 46 -10.13 6.56 -2.27
C ASP A 46 -10.08 6.56 -3.81
N GLY A 47 -9.15 5.78 -4.37
CA GLY A 47 -8.94 5.65 -5.81
C GLY A 47 -8.15 6.81 -6.44
N VAL A 48 -7.82 7.87 -5.68
CA VAL A 48 -7.04 9.02 -6.15
C VAL A 48 -5.58 8.86 -5.75
N SER A 49 -4.67 9.13 -6.68
CA SER A 49 -3.23 9.15 -6.38
C SER A 49 -2.87 10.43 -5.62
N VAL A 50 -2.27 10.27 -4.44
CA VAL A 50 -1.83 11.32 -3.54
C VAL A 50 -0.31 11.21 -3.38
N GLN A 51 0.42 12.15 -3.99
CA GLN A 51 1.86 12.27 -3.87
C GLN A 51 2.20 13.00 -2.56
N LEU A 52 2.86 12.33 -1.62
CA LEU A 52 3.36 12.97 -0.42
C LEU A 52 4.70 13.68 -0.70
N THR A 53 4.98 14.71 0.08
CA THR A 53 6.30 15.35 0.17
C THR A 53 6.53 15.65 1.65
N ASP A 54 7.57 15.06 2.21
CA ASP A 54 7.88 15.08 3.65
C ASP A 54 6.67 14.66 4.51
N GLY A 55 5.93 13.64 4.05
CA GLY A 55 4.76 13.11 4.75
C GLY A 55 3.52 14.00 4.65
N PHE A 56 3.46 14.94 3.72
CA PHE A 56 2.34 15.87 3.57
C PHE A 56 1.91 16.02 2.10
N ALA A 57 0.61 16.14 1.87
CA ALA A 57 0.03 16.54 0.60
C ALA A 57 -1.19 17.43 0.85
N GLU A 58 -1.38 18.43 -0.01
CA GLU A 58 -2.53 19.32 0.01
C GLU A 58 -3.00 19.59 -1.42
N VAL A 59 -4.28 19.40 -1.68
CA VAL A 59 -4.91 19.68 -2.98
C VAL A 59 -6.22 20.43 -2.77
N GLU A 60 -6.70 21.13 -3.80
CA GLU A 60 -8.03 21.74 -3.73
C GLU A 60 -9.13 20.67 -3.72
N ALA A 61 -10.14 20.85 -2.86
CA ALA A 61 -11.26 19.90 -2.80
C ALA A 61 -12.11 19.88 -4.08
N ALA A 62 -12.08 20.99 -4.83
CA ALA A 62 -12.60 21.12 -6.19
C ALA A 62 -11.84 22.24 -6.91
N PRO A 63 -11.78 22.27 -8.25
CA PRO A 63 -11.08 23.33 -8.97
C PRO A 63 -11.51 24.73 -8.53
N GLY A 64 -10.58 25.53 -8.01
CA GLY A 64 -10.84 26.88 -7.50
C GLY A 64 -11.48 26.96 -6.12
N SER A 65 -11.58 25.84 -5.40
CA SER A 65 -12.13 25.80 -4.04
C SER A 65 -11.15 26.39 -3.01
N ALA A 66 -11.69 27.15 -2.06
CA ALA A 66 -10.95 27.57 -0.87
C ALA A 66 -10.70 26.40 0.09
N SER A 67 -11.57 25.38 0.07
CA SER A 67 -11.39 24.17 0.85
C SER A 67 -10.30 23.29 0.24
N LYS A 68 -9.46 22.73 1.11
CA LYS A 68 -8.37 21.82 0.74
C LYS A 68 -8.65 20.42 1.25
N ILE A 69 -8.18 19.43 0.48
CA ILE A 69 -8.00 18.06 0.95
C ILE A 69 -6.54 17.94 1.39
N THR A 70 -6.36 17.60 2.65
CA THR A 70 -5.04 17.47 3.26
C THR A 70 -4.81 16.04 3.64
N THR A 71 -3.73 15.43 3.16
CA THR A 71 -3.28 14.09 3.56
C THR A 71 -1.96 14.20 4.30
N ARG A 72 -1.85 13.54 5.45
CA ARG A 72 -0.68 13.64 6.32
C ARG A 72 -0.26 12.27 6.85
N TYR A 73 1.05 12.05 6.92
CA TYR A 73 1.64 10.98 7.69
C TYR A 73 1.24 11.09 9.17
N PHE A 74 0.66 10.01 9.70
CA PHE A 74 0.27 9.91 11.11
C PHE A 74 1.30 9.15 11.94
N GLY A 75 1.85 8.06 11.38
CA GLY A 75 2.77 7.15 12.06
C GLY A 75 2.16 5.79 12.34
N ASN A 76 2.44 5.22 13.52
CA ASN A 76 2.08 3.85 13.90
C ASN A 76 2.77 2.78 13.03
N GLU A 77 4.07 2.98 12.79
CA GLU A 77 4.85 2.15 11.86
C GLU A 77 4.95 0.70 12.33
N TYR A 78 4.77 -0.21 11.39
CA TYR A 78 5.13 -1.60 11.50
C TYR A 78 6.04 -1.96 10.32
N ARG A 79 7.27 -2.35 10.64
CA ARG A 79 8.30 -2.72 9.67
C ARG A 79 8.36 -4.23 9.55
N THR A 80 8.21 -4.73 8.32
CA THR A 80 8.19 -6.16 8.02
C THR A 80 8.36 -6.37 6.52
N ASP A 81 8.72 -7.57 6.11
CA ASP A 81 8.74 -7.96 4.70
C ASP A 81 7.32 -8.40 4.29
N VAL A 82 6.57 -7.51 3.63
CA VAL A 82 5.15 -7.71 3.30
C VAL A 82 4.99 -8.59 2.07
N ASN A 83 5.93 -8.53 1.13
CA ASN A 83 5.87 -9.22 -0.16
C ASN A 83 6.79 -10.46 -0.27
N GLU A 84 7.58 -10.76 0.77
CA GLU A 84 8.57 -11.85 0.84
C GLU A 84 9.74 -11.73 -0.13
N ASP A 85 10.14 -10.51 -0.49
CA ASP A 85 11.30 -10.29 -1.35
C ASP A 85 12.64 -10.17 -0.58
N GLY A 86 12.58 -10.26 0.76
CA GLY A 86 13.72 -10.15 1.65
C GLY A 86 14.10 -8.71 2.02
N ARG A 87 13.33 -7.71 1.59
CA ARG A 87 13.51 -6.30 1.97
C ARG A 87 12.48 -5.92 3.03
N GLU A 88 12.87 -5.00 3.91
CA GLU A 88 11.96 -4.49 4.92
C GLU A 88 11.10 -3.38 4.32
N ASP A 89 9.79 -3.61 4.34
CA ASP A 89 8.74 -2.67 3.97
C ASP A 89 8.20 -1.93 5.20
N VAL A 90 7.37 -0.93 4.97
CA VAL A 90 6.75 -0.15 6.05
C VAL A 90 5.24 -0.10 5.87
N VAL A 91 4.50 -0.54 6.89
CA VAL A 91 3.06 -0.33 7.01
C VAL A 91 2.82 0.76 8.04
N PHE A 92 1.96 1.72 7.74
CA PHE A 92 1.71 2.86 8.62
C PHE A 92 0.35 3.50 8.33
N LEU A 93 0.02 4.54 9.09
CA LEU A 93 -1.24 5.26 8.94
C LEU A 93 -1.05 6.63 8.27
N LEU A 94 -2.00 6.96 7.40
CA LEU A 94 -2.23 8.31 6.89
C LEU A 94 -3.53 8.85 7.48
N THR A 95 -3.59 10.16 7.69
CA THR A 95 -4.85 10.88 7.88
C THR A 95 -5.24 11.67 6.65
N GLN A 96 -6.54 11.84 6.43
CA GLN A 96 -7.07 12.76 5.43
C GLN A 96 -8.18 13.64 6.01
N GLU A 97 -8.13 14.92 5.70
CA GLU A 97 -9.14 15.93 5.98
C GLU A 97 -9.68 16.47 4.65
N THR A 98 -11.00 16.48 4.44
CA THR A 98 -11.62 16.84 3.13
C THR A 98 -12.44 18.13 3.18
N GLY A 99 -12.10 19.04 4.10
CA GLY A 99 -12.77 20.34 4.26
C GLY A 99 -13.96 20.35 5.23
N GLY A 100 -14.28 19.22 5.87
CA GLY A 100 -15.20 19.13 7.02
C GLY A 100 -14.45 19.10 8.36
N SER A 101 -15.13 18.65 9.42
CA SER A 101 -14.51 18.40 10.74
C SER A 101 -14.01 16.97 10.94
N GLY A 102 -14.14 16.13 9.92
CA GLY A 102 -13.74 14.73 9.95
C GLY A 102 -12.24 14.58 9.72
N VAL A 103 -11.65 13.56 10.35
CA VAL A 103 -10.26 13.16 10.14
C VAL A 103 -10.28 11.66 9.87
N PHE A 104 -10.10 11.28 8.62
CA PHE A 104 -10.20 9.89 8.18
C PHE A 104 -8.84 9.21 8.28
N PHE A 105 -8.80 8.01 8.84
CA PHE A 105 -7.57 7.22 9.00
C PHE A 105 -7.52 6.11 7.97
N TYR A 106 -6.39 5.99 7.28
CA TYR A 106 -6.13 4.96 6.29
C TYR A 106 -4.88 4.19 6.68
N VAL A 107 -4.90 2.87 6.49
CA VAL A 107 -3.67 2.05 6.54
C VAL A 107 -3.12 1.86 5.12
N VAL A 108 -1.82 2.08 4.98
CA VAL A 108 -1.07 1.96 3.73
C VAL A 108 0.21 1.15 3.96
N ALA A 109 0.73 0.55 2.89
CA ALA A 109 2.07 -0.03 2.84
C ALA A 109 2.94 0.74 1.85
N ALA A 110 4.22 0.84 2.17
CA ALA A 110 5.27 1.27 1.27
C ALA A 110 6.20 0.09 1.02
N LEU A 111 6.13 -0.50 -0.17
CA LEU A 111 7.05 -1.57 -0.55
C LEU A 111 8.41 -0.99 -0.89
N ASN A 112 9.45 -1.52 -0.27
CA ASN A 112 10.83 -1.12 -0.47
C ASN A 112 11.44 -1.90 -1.63
N THR A 113 11.58 -1.25 -2.78
CA THR A 113 12.20 -1.86 -3.96
C THR A 113 13.64 -1.41 -4.13
N GLU A 114 14.40 -2.08 -5.00
CA GLU A 114 15.75 -1.65 -5.38
C GLU A 114 15.86 -0.21 -5.89
N ARG A 115 14.75 0.33 -6.40
CA ARG A 115 14.72 1.67 -6.99
C ARG A 115 14.20 2.73 -6.01
N GLY A 116 13.54 2.31 -4.93
CA GLY A 116 12.84 3.18 -3.97
C GLY A 116 11.50 2.61 -3.53
N TYR A 117 10.74 3.40 -2.77
CA TYR A 117 9.44 3.03 -2.24
C TYR A 117 8.31 3.18 -3.26
N ILE A 118 7.41 2.21 -3.26
CA ILE A 118 6.13 2.21 -3.99
C ILE A 118 4.99 2.15 -2.97
N GLY A 119 4.10 3.14 -2.97
CA GLY A 119 2.96 3.18 -2.08
C GLY A 119 1.79 2.32 -2.55
N SER A 120 1.06 1.73 -1.60
CA SER A 120 -0.17 0.97 -1.83
C SER A 120 -1.40 1.86 -1.96
N ASP A 121 -2.56 1.24 -2.18
CA ASP A 121 -3.81 1.86 -1.82
C ASP A 121 -4.00 1.97 -0.30
N GLY A 122 -4.82 2.94 0.10
CA GLY A 122 -5.21 3.18 1.48
C GLY A 122 -6.51 2.46 1.79
N TYR A 123 -6.47 1.57 2.78
CA TYR A 123 -7.69 0.99 3.34
C TYR A 123 -8.24 1.90 4.44
N LEU A 124 -9.47 2.38 4.28
CA LEU A 124 -10.14 3.25 5.26
C LEU A 124 -10.46 2.48 6.55
N LEU A 125 -9.90 2.94 7.67
CA LEU A 125 -10.20 2.42 9.01
C LEU A 125 -11.44 3.11 9.61
N GLY A 126 -11.58 4.42 9.42
CA GLY A 126 -12.73 5.19 9.91
C GLY A 126 -12.44 6.69 10.16
N ASP A 127 -13.44 7.41 10.69
CA ASP A 127 -13.35 8.84 11.07
C ASP A 127 -13.04 8.99 12.56
N ARG A 128 -11.97 9.73 12.90
CA ARG A 128 -11.55 10.06 14.27
C ARG A 128 -11.55 8.84 15.19
N ILE A 129 -11.00 7.74 14.69
CA ILE A 129 -10.73 6.51 15.45
C ILE A 129 -9.55 6.73 16.41
N ALA A 130 -9.33 5.81 17.34
CA ALA A 130 -8.12 5.77 18.18
C ALA A 130 -7.19 4.65 17.69
N PRO A 131 -6.08 4.97 16.99
CA PRO A 131 -5.16 3.96 16.49
C PRO A 131 -4.53 3.12 17.61
N GLN A 132 -4.31 1.84 17.31
CA GLN A 132 -3.55 0.91 18.14
C GLN A 132 -2.45 0.26 17.29
N PRO A 133 -1.46 -0.43 17.90
CA PRO A 133 -0.33 -0.99 17.15
C PRO A 133 -0.76 -1.86 15.97
N ILE A 134 -0.14 -1.60 14.82
CA ILE A 134 -0.18 -2.51 13.66
C ILE A 134 0.78 -3.68 13.92
N GLY A 135 0.42 -4.88 13.47
CA GLY A 135 1.28 -6.04 13.58
C GLY A 135 0.95 -7.14 12.57
N MET A 136 1.65 -8.26 12.67
CA MET A 136 1.34 -9.47 11.90
C MET A 136 0.19 -10.24 12.55
N SER A 137 -0.60 -10.93 11.74
CA SER A 137 -1.64 -11.81 12.25
C SER A 137 -1.06 -12.93 13.10
N PRO A 138 -1.66 -13.21 14.28
CA PRO A 138 -1.23 -14.32 15.12
C PRO A 138 -1.71 -15.68 14.60
N ASN A 139 -2.58 -15.73 13.59
CA ASN A 139 -3.07 -16.98 13.01
C ASN A 139 -1.93 -17.61 12.17
N PRO A 140 -1.46 -18.83 12.49
CA PRO A 140 -0.37 -19.48 11.76
C PRO A 140 -0.72 -19.82 10.30
N ARG A 141 -2.00 -19.80 9.92
CA ARG A 141 -2.46 -19.98 8.53
C ARG A 141 -2.37 -18.70 7.72
N HIS A 142 -2.34 -17.56 8.39
CA HIS A 142 -2.22 -16.26 7.75
C HIS A 142 -0.76 -15.97 7.38
N LYS A 143 -0.47 -16.05 6.09
CA LYS A 143 0.84 -15.71 5.52
C LYS A 143 0.86 -14.24 5.09
N ASN A 144 1.67 -13.42 5.77
CA ASN A 144 1.83 -11.96 5.58
C ASN A 144 0.51 -11.20 5.60
N VAL A 145 -0.28 -11.48 6.62
CA VAL A 145 -1.51 -10.74 6.87
C VAL A 145 -1.22 -9.72 7.95
N ILE A 146 -1.32 -8.46 7.58
CA ILE A 146 -1.21 -7.31 8.46
C ILE A 146 -2.51 -7.16 9.24
N VAL A 147 -2.41 -6.84 10.52
CA VAL A 147 -3.54 -6.51 11.38
C VAL A 147 -3.41 -5.06 11.81
N ALA A 148 -4.33 -4.23 11.35
CA ALA A 148 -4.46 -2.86 11.83
C ALA A 148 -5.50 -2.81 12.95
N ASN A 149 -5.04 -2.53 14.16
CA ASN A 149 -5.87 -2.43 15.35
C ASN A 149 -6.25 -0.97 15.61
N TYR A 150 -7.49 -0.75 16.04
CA TYR A 150 -7.98 0.57 16.41
C TYR A 150 -9.19 0.46 17.33
N ALA A 151 -9.50 1.50 18.09
CA ALA A 151 -10.79 1.63 18.73
C ALA A 151 -11.68 2.60 17.96
N ASP A 152 -12.96 2.25 17.87
CA ASP A 152 -14.02 3.06 17.29
C ASP A 152 -15.08 3.37 18.36
N ARG A 153 -16.02 4.24 18.04
CA ARG A 153 -17.18 4.54 18.90
C ARG A 153 -18.20 3.42 18.82
N ALA A 154 -18.99 3.26 19.88
CA ALA A 154 -20.15 2.40 19.83
C ALA A 154 -21.22 3.00 18.91
N ALA A 155 -22.09 2.13 18.37
CA ALA A 155 -23.14 2.58 17.46
C ALA A 155 -24.06 3.61 18.13
N GLY A 156 -24.22 4.78 17.49
CA GLY A 156 -25.05 5.87 17.98
C GLY A 156 -24.37 6.82 18.96
N GLU A 157 -23.12 6.58 19.36
CA GLU A 157 -22.38 7.56 20.17
C GLU A 157 -22.04 8.82 19.35
N PRO A 158 -22.09 10.02 19.98
CA PRO A 158 -21.72 11.25 19.29
C PRO A 158 -20.21 11.31 19.02
N MET A 159 -19.82 12.08 18.00
CA MET A 159 -18.40 12.24 17.62
C MET A 159 -17.53 12.92 18.68
N THR A 160 -18.15 13.54 19.69
CA THR A 160 -17.48 14.08 20.89
C THR A 160 -17.09 13.00 21.91
N THR A 161 -17.69 11.81 21.83
CA THR A 161 -17.32 10.67 22.68
C THR A 161 -15.98 10.09 22.22
N GLN A 162 -15.17 9.65 23.16
CA GLN A 162 -13.90 9.01 22.86
C GLN A 162 -14.14 7.58 22.32
N PRO A 163 -13.46 7.16 21.22
CA PRO A 163 -13.51 5.76 20.77
C PRO A 163 -13.12 4.77 21.86
N SER A 164 -13.87 3.68 21.99
CA SER A 164 -13.70 2.69 23.07
C SER A 164 -13.93 1.24 22.66
N ILE A 165 -14.54 0.99 21.50
CA ILE A 165 -14.82 -0.34 20.97
C ILE A 165 -13.66 -0.80 20.10
N GLY A 166 -12.87 -1.75 20.60
CA GLY A 166 -11.76 -2.34 19.87
C GLY A 166 -12.22 -3.04 18.58
N LYS A 167 -11.50 -2.77 17.50
CA LYS A 167 -11.68 -3.35 16.16
C LYS A 167 -10.32 -3.69 15.57
N SER A 168 -10.33 -4.66 14.67
CA SER A 168 -9.16 -5.08 13.91
C SER A 168 -9.59 -5.32 12.48
N VAL A 169 -8.75 -4.93 11.52
CA VAL A 169 -8.88 -5.36 10.13
C VAL A 169 -7.64 -6.15 9.73
N TYR A 170 -7.87 -7.27 9.05
CA TYR A 170 -6.85 -8.19 8.58
C TYR A 170 -6.69 -7.96 7.07
N LEU A 171 -5.49 -7.56 6.67
CA LEU A 171 -5.20 -7.07 5.32
C LEU A 171 -4.01 -7.81 4.75
N LYS A 172 -4.13 -8.24 3.50
CA LYS A 172 -3.03 -8.81 2.73
C LYS A 172 -2.78 -7.97 1.50
N LEU A 173 -1.54 -7.53 1.32
CA LEU A 173 -1.18 -6.75 0.14
C LEU A 173 -1.02 -7.68 -1.06
N ASP A 174 -1.63 -7.32 -2.19
CA ASP A 174 -1.26 -7.86 -3.49
C ASP A 174 -0.13 -7.00 -4.09
N PRO A 175 1.11 -7.50 -4.15
CA PRO A 175 2.25 -6.73 -4.64
C PRO A 175 2.18 -6.44 -6.15
N ALA A 176 1.34 -7.15 -6.91
CA ALA A 176 1.19 -6.88 -8.34
C ALA A 176 0.29 -5.67 -8.61
N SER A 177 -0.78 -5.52 -7.83
CA SER A 177 -1.74 -4.43 -7.99
C SER A 177 -1.55 -3.28 -6.99
N MET A 178 -0.72 -3.51 -5.95
CA MET A 178 -0.52 -2.62 -4.80
C MET A 178 -1.83 -2.35 -4.04
N GLN A 179 -2.72 -3.35 -3.98
CA GLN A 179 -4.02 -3.25 -3.33
C GLN A 179 -4.13 -4.14 -2.10
N TRP A 180 -4.83 -3.65 -1.08
CA TRP A 180 -5.21 -4.46 0.06
C TRP A 180 -6.38 -5.40 -0.28
N GLY A 181 -6.19 -6.70 -0.04
CA GLY A 181 -7.26 -7.67 0.12
C GLY A 181 -7.65 -7.81 1.60
N ILE A 182 -8.95 -7.84 1.88
CA ILE A 182 -9.47 -8.16 3.22
C ILE A 182 -9.35 -9.67 3.42
N VAL A 183 -8.81 -10.07 4.57
CA VAL A 183 -8.75 -11.47 5.01
C VAL A 183 -9.79 -11.66 6.11
N GLU A 184 -10.70 -12.62 5.94
CA GLU A 184 -11.63 -12.97 7.01
C GLU A 184 -10.87 -13.74 8.11
N PRO A 185 -10.92 -13.30 9.37
CA PRO A 185 -10.11 -13.91 10.42
C PRO A 185 -10.51 -15.34 10.79
N ASP A 186 -11.79 -15.70 10.59
CA ASP A 186 -12.39 -16.97 10.97
C ASP A 186 -13.23 -17.57 9.82
N PHE A 187 -12.64 -17.74 8.63
CA PHE A 187 -13.37 -18.33 7.49
C PHE A 187 -13.70 -19.81 7.77
N GLU A 188 -15.00 -20.16 7.79
CA GLU A 188 -15.47 -21.53 8.12
C GLU A 188 -14.97 -22.62 7.13
N GLY A 189 -14.50 -22.22 5.95
CA GLY A 189 -13.90 -23.13 4.96
C GLY A 189 -12.47 -23.58 5.29
N GLU A 190 -11.87 -23.14 6.40
CA GLU A 190 -10.57 -23.63 6.86
C GLU A 190 -10.67 -24.97 7.63
N SER A 191 -11.51 -25.89 7.14
CA SER A 191 -11.65 -27.23 7.69
C SER A 191 -10.32 -28.00 7.56
N ARG A 192 -10.01 -28.66 8.68
CA ARG A 192 -8.78 -29.36 9.07
C ARG A 192 -8.07 -30.18 7.99
#